data_AF-A0A914F443-F1
#
_entry.id   AF-A0A914F443-F1
#
_cell.length_a   1.000
_cell.length_b   1.000
_cell.length_c   1.000
_cell.angle_alpha   90.00
_cell.angle_beta   90.00
_cell.angle_gamma   90.00
#
_symmetry.space_group_name_H-M   'P 1'
#
loop_
_entity.id
_entity.type
_entity.pdbx_description
1 polymer ?
#
loop_
_entity_poly.entity_id
_entity_poly.type
_entity_poly.pdbx_seq_one_letter_code
_entity_poly.pdbx_strand_id
1 'polypeptide(L)'
;MNESLRETFIWAVGIGNDVDLAEKLRKDYKLTEKQVFYWSMEGYIKAKKKSNLNDLACRKLFTGFLSFVESCVKLNELELAKEFIKRIENSEDLIKAYCIIGEPMKGAEIAYQNNDIRGLQRIISLCRESDDREKLVKYISTIKLKLASTP
;
A
#
# COMPACT_ATOMS: atom_id res chain seq x y z
N MET A 1 -7.02 21.06 -22.64
CA MET A 1 -6.89 19.93 -21.71
C MET A 1 -6.38 20.49 -20.40
N ASN A 2 -7.24 20.62 -19.38
CA ASN A 2 -6.82 21.00 -18.04
C ASN A 2 -6.31 19.73 -17.35
N GLU A 3 -5.04 19.37 -17.56
CA GLU A 3 -4.38 18.52 -16.58
C GLU A 3 -4.31 19.31 -15.28
N SER A 4 -4.92 18.77 -14.22
CA SER A 4 -4.85 19.38 -12.90
C SER A 4 -3.38 19.53 -12.48
N LEU A 5 -3.04 20.57 -11.71
CA LEU A 5 -1.69 20.79 -11.15
C LEU A 5 -1.00 19.50 -10.67
N ARG A 6 -1.78 18.62 -10.04
CA ARG A 6 -1.35 17.30 -9.58
C ARG A 6 -0.88 16.39 -10.72
N GLU A 7 -1.67 16.27 -11.79
CA GLU A 7 -1.34 15.42 -12.94
C GLU A 7 -0.07 15.91 -13.64
N THR A 8 0.05 17.22 -13.84
CA THR A 8 1.26 17.82 -14.42
C THR A 8 2.49 17.57 -13.53
N PHE A 9 2.34 17.71 -12.21
CA PHE A 9 3.43 17.39 -11.27
C PHE A 9 3.83 15.91 -11.30
N ILE A 10 2.85 15.00 -11.26
CA ILE A 10 3.07 13.54 -11.34
C ILE A 10 3.77 13.18 -12.65
N TRP A 11 3.34 13.76 -13.77
CA TRP A 11 3.97 13.58 -15.06
C TRP A 11 5.42 14.05 -15.06
N ALA A 12 5.69 15.27 -14.57
CA ALA A 12 7.03 15.87 -14.53
C ALA A 12 8.02 15.01 -13.74
N VAL A 13 7.65 14.56 -12.53
CA VAL A 13 8.50 13.71 -11.69
C VAL A 13 8.68 12.29 -12.26
N GLY A 14 7.63 11.77 -12.88
CA GLY A 14 7.57 10.43 -13.47
C GLY A 14 8.10 10.39 -14.90
N ILE A 15 7.17 10.24 -15.85
CA ILE A 15 7.45 10.00 -17.27
C ILE A 15 8.21 11.16 -17.92
N GLY A 16 7.85 12.40 -17.61
CA GLY A 16 8.49 13.59 -18.16
C GLY A 16 9.94 13.77 -17.72
N ASN A 17 10.31 13.24 -16.55
CA ASN A 17 11.64 13.40 -15.94
C ASN A 17 12.14 14.85 -15.90
N ASP A 18 11.21 15.80 -15.74
CA ASP A 18 11.45 17.23 -15.75
C ASP A 18 11.50 17.74 -14.30
N VAL A 19 12.71 17.70 -13.74
CA VAL A 19 12.98 18.08 -12.36
C VAL A 19 12.76 19.58 -12.15
N ASP A 20 13.10 20.40 -13.15
CA ASP A 20 12.97 21.86 -13.09
C ASP A 20 11.50 22.27 -13.07
N LEU A 21 10.67 21.65 -13.92
CA LEU A 21 9.22 21.87 -13.90
C LEU A 21 8.61 21.41 -12.58
N ALA A 22 8.96 20.23 -12.07
CA ALA A 22 8.45 19.75 -10.79
C ALA A 22 8.80 20.71 -9.64
N GLU A 23 10.02 21.23 -9.60
CA GLU A 23 10.46 22.18 -8.58
C GLU A 23 9.78 23.55 -8.74
N LYS A 24 9.58 24.01 -9.97
CA LYS A 24 8.81 25.22 -10.26
C LYS A 24 7.37 25.09 -9.77
N LEU A 25 6.68 24.00 -10.12
CA LEU A 25 5.31 23.73 -9.68
C LEU A 25 5.22 23.65 -8.15
N ARG A 26 6.20 23.05 -7.48
CA ARG A 26 6.29 23.00 -6.02
C ARG A 26 6.31 24.41 -5.40
N LYS A 27 7.15 25.30 -5.93
CA LYS A 27 7.32 26.68 -5.44
C LYS A 27 6.11 27.55 -5.76
N ASP A 28 5.71 27.59 -7.03
CA ASP A 28 4.69 28.50 -7.55
C ASP A 28 3.33 28.24 -6.87
N TYR A 29 3.02 26.96 -6.63
CA TYR A 29 1.75 26.54 -6.03
C TYR A 29 1.87 26.18 -4.54
N LYS A 30 3.04 26.41 -3.92
CA LYS A 30 3.30 26.17 -2.48
C LYS A 30 2.86 24.78 -2.02
N LEU A 31 3.24 23.75 -2.78
CA LEU A 31 2.87 22.37 -2.45
C LEU A 31 3.43 21.97 -1.09
N THR A 32 2.58 21.38 -0.25
CA THR A 32 3.00 20.82 1.03
C THR A 32 3.96 19.65 0.82
N GLU A 33 4.84 19.40 1.80
CA GLU A 33 5.74 18.24 1.75
C GLU A 33 4.97 16.93 1.58
N LYS A 34 3.77 16.82 2.18
CA LYS A 34 2.88 15.67 2.03
C LYS A 34 2.41 15.51 0.59
N GLN A 35 1.95 16.57 -0.06
CA GLN A 35 1.55 16.52 -1.48
C GLN A 35 2.73 16.11 -2.36
N VAL A 36 3.88 16.76 -2.19
CA VAL A 36 5.11 16.42 -2.93
C VAL A 36 5.47 14.95 -2.75
N PHE A 37 5.44 14.44 -1.52
CA PHE A 37 5.77 13.04 -1.23
C PHE A 37 4.85 12.06 -1.97
N TYR A 38 3.53 12.18 -1.82
CA TYR A 38 2.59 11.25 -2.44
C TYR A 38 2.54 11.39 -3.97
N TRP A 39 2.62 12.61 -4.50
CA TRP A 39 2.60 12.81 -5.95
C TRP A 39 3.90 12.34 -6.60
N SER A 40 5.05 12.54 -5.95
CA SER A 40 6.32 11.95 -6.41
C SER A 40 6.26 10.42 -6.39
N MET A 41 5.69 9.81 -5.34
CA MET A 41 5.50 8.36 -5.26
C MET A 41 4.71 7.84 -6.46
N GLU A 42 3.57 8.45 -6.77
CA GLU A 42 2.75 8.06 -7.92
C GLU A 42 3.49 8.24 -9.24
N GLY A 43 4.22 9.35 -9.42
CA GLY A 43 5.02 9.60 -10.61
C GLY A 43 6.10 8.53 -10.81
N TYR A 44 6.83 8.20 -9.74
CA TYR A 44 7.87 7.17 -9.78
C TYR A 44 7.32 5.76 -9.99
N ILE A 45 6.15 5.43 -9.41
CA ILE A 45 5.46 4.14 -9.66
C ILE A 45 5.09 4.03 -11.13
N LYS A 46 4.39 5.04 -11.69
CA LYS A 46 4.00 5.05 -13.12
C LYS A 46 5.19 4.93 -14.07
N ALA A 47 6.31 5.56 -13.70
CA ALA A 47 7.55 5.51 -14.47
C ALA A 47 8.46 4.31 -14.15
N LYS A 48 8.04 3.41 -13.24
CA LYS A 48 8.81 2.24 -12.76
C LYS A 48 10.24 2.62 -12.28
N LYS A 49 10.39 3.83 -11.74
CA LYS A 49 11.68 4.38 -11.26
C LYS A 49 12.00 3.85 -9.85
N LYS A 50 12.44 2.58 -9.78
CA LYS A 50 12.72 1.88 -8.51
C LYS A 50 13.74 2.60 -7.62
N SER A 51 14.80 3.18 -8.18
CA SER A 51 15.80 3.93 -7.42
C SER A 51 15.16 5.11 -6.68
N ASN A 52 14.36 5.90 -7.39
CA ASN A 52 13.69 7.06 -6.80
C ASN A 52 12.66 6.66 -5.73
N LEU A 53 12.01 5.51 -5.88
CA LEU A 53 11.13 4.96 -4.84
C LEU A 53 11.90 4.56 -3.57
N ASN A 54 13.12 4.02 -3.73
CA ASN A 54 13.98 3.73 -2.59
C ASN A 54 14.44 5.01 -1.89
N ASP A 55 14.85 6.03 -2.65
CA ASP A 55 15.23 7.34 -2.09
C ASP A 55 14.04 8.00 -1.35
N LEU A 56 12.84 7.84 -1.90
CA LEU A 56 11.62 8.34 -1.28
C LEU A 56 11.34 7.66 0.07
N ALA A 57 11.65 6.37 0.20
CA ALA A 57 11.53 5.60 1.45
C ALA A 57 12.55 6.02 2.53
N CYS A 58 13.51 6.89 2.22
CA CYS A 58 14.44 7.46 3.21
C CYS A 58 13.99 8.83 3.75
N ARG A 59 12.88 9.40 3.24
CA ARG A 59 12.41 10.72 3.66
C ARG A 59 11.67 10.67 5.00
N LYS A 60 11.68 11.77 5.75
CA LYS A 60 10.99 11.91 7.05
C LYS A 60 9.50 11.57 7.02
N LEU A 61 8.82 11.80 5.88
CA LEU A 61 7.41 11.51 5.69
C LEU A 61 7.11 10.03 5.41
N PHE A 62 8.15 9.21 5.25
CA PHE A 62 7.98 7.77 5.13
C PHE A 62 7.53 7.20 6.47
N THR A 63 6.31 6.68 6.51
CA THR A 63 5.73 6.04 7.70
C THR A 63 5.63 4.52 7.57
N GLY A 64 6.13 3.95 6.47
CA GLY A 64 6.06 2.53 6.18
C GLY A 64 5.64 2.22 4.74
N PHE A 65 5.86 0.97 4.33
CA PHE A 65 5.61 0.53 2.94
C PHE A 65 4.12 0.33 2.62
N LEU A 66 3.21 0.37 3.60
CA LEU A 66 1.77 0.22 3.36
C LEU A 66 1.25 1.28 2.37
N SER A 67 1.67 2.55 2.50
CA SER A 67 1.29 3.61 1.57
C SER A 67 1.82 3.39 0.15
N PHE A 68 2.96 2.71 0.01
CA PHE A 68 3.50 2.33 -1.30
C PHE A 68 2.64 1.23 -1.93
N VAL A 69 2.25 0.21 -1.14
CA VAL A 69 1.34 -0.85 -1.59
C VAL A 69 0.00 -0.27 -2.05
N GLU A 70 -0.62 0.61 -1.25
CA GLU A 70 -1.88 1.28 -1.61
C GLU A 70 -1.77 2.05 -2.92
N SER A 71 -0.66 2.77 -3.11
CA SER A 71 -0.43 3.57 -4.31
C SER A 71 -0.19 2.69 -5.54
N CYS A 72 0.56 1.59 -5.39
CA CYS A 72 0.75 0.61 -6.46
C CYS A 72 -0.57 -0.02 -6.90
N VAL A 73 -1.43 -0.43 -5.96
CA VAL A 73 -2.74 -1.02 -6.28
C VAL A 73 -3.65 -0.01 -6.99
N LYS A 74 -3.71 1.24 -6.52
CA LYS A 74 -4.47 2.32 -7.19
C LYS A 74 -4.02 2.56 -8.63
N LEU A 75 -2.76 2.28 -8.93
CA LEU A 75 -2.14 2.46 -10.25
C LEU A 75 -2.07 1.17 -11.07
N ASN A 76 -2.71 0.08 -10.61
CA ASN A 76 -2.69 -1.25 -11.23
C ASN A 76 -1.28 -1.87 -11.38
N GLU A 77 -0.34 -1.50 -10.51
CA GLU A 77 1.04 -2.02 -10.48
C GLU A 77 1.19 -3.11 -9.39
N LEU A 78 0.44 -4.22 -9.53
CA LEU A 78 0.38 -5.30 -8.53
C LEU A 78 1.72 -5.98 -8.26
N GLU A 79 2.56 -6.17 -9.28
CA GLU A 79 3.87 -6.80 -9.08
C GLU A 79 4.81 -5.94 -8.25
N LEU A 80 4.77 -4.62 -8.45
CA LEU A 80 5.54 -3.68 -7.63
C LEU A 80 4.97 -3.60 -6.20
N ALA A 81 3.64 -3.69 -6.03
CA ALA A 81 3.03 -3.82 -4.71
C ALA A 81 3.59 -5.03 -3.94
N LYS A 82 3.68 -6.20 -4.59
CA LYS A 82 4.25 -7.42 -3.98
C LYS A 82 5.71 -7.26 -3.58
N GLU A 83 6.50 -6.49 -4.31
CA GLU A 83 7.88 -6.16 -3.90
C GLU A 83 7.92 -5.33 -2.61
N PHE A 84 7.03 -4.36 -2.45
CA PHE A 84 6.96 -3.55 -1.22
C PHE A 84 6.41 -4.33 -0.03
N ILE A 85 5.49 -5.29 -0.26
CA ILE A 85 4.98 -6.18 0.80
C ILE A 85 6.13 -6.94 1.48
N LYS A 86 7.12 -7.42 0.71
CA LYS A 86 8.30 -8.13 1.24
C LYS A 86 9.16 -7.29 2.20
N ARG A 87 8.97 -5.96 2.20
CA ARG A 87 9.70 -5.00 3.04
C ARG A 87 8.91 -4.56 4.27
N ILE A 88 7.67 -5.05 4.44
CA ILE A 88 6.86 -4.75 5.63
C ILE A 88 7.24 -5.75 6.73
N GLU A 89 7.80 -5.22 7.82
CA GLU A 89 8.23 -6.04 8.96
C GLU A 89 7.14 -6.22 10.02
N ASN A 90 6.27 -5.22 10.20
CA ASN A 90 5.22 -5.28 11.20
C ASN A 90 4.01 -6.06 10.68
N SER A 91 3.49 -6.97 11.51
CA SER A 91 2.43 -7.89 11.07
C SER A 91 1.11 -7.20 10.79
N GLU A 92 0.79 -6.10 11.48
CA GLU A 92 -0.45 -5.35 11.27
C GLU A 92 -0.52 -4.78 9.84
N ASP A 93 0.53 -4.10 9.39
CA ASP A 93 0.60 -3.55 8.04
C ASP A 93 0.73 -4.66 7.00
N LEU A 94 1.41 -5.77 7.33
CA LEU A 94 1.55 -6.90 6.42
C LEU A 94 0.18 -7.54 6.14
N ILE A 95 -0.63 -7.74 7.18
CA ILE A 95 -2.02 -8.23 7.05
C ILE A 95 -2.86 -7.27 6.20
N LYS A 96 -2.79 -5.96 6.48
CA LYS A 96 -3.51 -4.95 5.68
C LYS A 96 -3.07 -4.97 4.21
N ALA A 97 -1.77 -5.08 3.96
CA ALA A 97 -1.23 -5.09 2.60
C ALA A 97 -1.73 -6.29 1.79
N TYR A 98 -1.78 -7.48 2.38
CA TYR A 98 -2.36 -8.67 1.75
C TYR A 98 -3.86 -8.51 1.45
N CYS A 99 -4.61 -7.84 2.33
CA CYS A 99 -6.01 -7.52 2.06
C CYS A 99 -6.16 -6.56 0.86
N ILE A 100 -5.30 -5.54 0.78
CA ILE A 100 -5.33 -4.51 -0.27
C ILE A 100 -5.02 -5.11 -1.65
N ILE A 101 -4.13 -6.09 -1.75
CA ILE A 101 -3.82 -6.77 -3.03
C ILE A 101 -4.78 -7.91 -3.38
N GLY A 102 -5.87 -8.10 -2.62
CA GLY A 102 -6.85 -9.14 -2.90
C GLY A 102 -6.41 -10.55 -2.48
N GLU A 103 -5.45 -10.67 -1.55
CA GLU A 103 -4.96 -11.96 -1.03
C GLU A 103 -5.24 -12.13 0.48
N PRO A 104 -6.50 -11.98 0.94
CA PRO A 104 -6.82 -11.91 2.38
C PRO A 104 -6.53 -13.20 3.14
N MET A 105 -6.51 -14.35 2.47
CA MET A 105 -6.16 -15.64 3.08
C MET A 105 -4.73 -15.66 3.62
N LYS A 106 -3.78 -15.05 2.91
CA LYS A 106 -2.38 -14.92 3.40
C LYS A 106 -2.31 -14.02 4.63
N GLY A 107 -3.08 -12.92 4.63
CA GLY A 107 -3.23 -12.08 5.81
C GLY A 107 -3.80 -12.85 7.00
N ALA A 108 -4.77 -13.74 6.78
CA ALA A 108 -5.39 -14.54 7.83
C ALA A 108 -4.43 -15.57 8.42
N GLU A 109 -3.59 -16.19 7.58
CA GLU A 109 -2.55 -17.11 8.03
C GLU A 109 -1.52 -16.41 8.92
N ILE A 110 -1.07 -15.21 8.54
CA ILE A 110 -0.14 -14.41 9.35
C ILE A 110 -0.78 -14.02 10.69
N ALA A 111 -2.03 -13.55 10.66
CA ALA A 111 -2.75 -13.20 11.87
C ALA A 111 -2.91 -14.42 12.81
N TYR A 112 -3.15 -15.61 12.25
CA TYR A 112 -3.21 -16.84 13.01
C TYR A 112 -1.86 -17.21 13.65
N GLN A 113 -0.78 -17.21 12.87
CA GLN A 113 0.57 -17.53 13.35
C GLN A 113 1.00 -16.63 14.51
N ASN A 114 0.54 -15.38 14.53
CA ASN A 114 0.85 -14.41 15.57
C ASN A 114 -0.17 -14.37 16.72
N ASN A 115 -1.16 -15.25 16.74
CA ASN A 115 -2.28 -15.22 17.68
C ASN A 115 -3.03 -13.86 17.69
N ASP A 116 -3.04 -13.14 16.57
CA ASP A 116 -3.67 -11.84 16.43
C ASP A 116 -5.17 -11.97 16.09
N ILE A 117 -5.97 -12.19 17.14
CA ILE A 117 -7.43 -12.31 17.04
C ILE A 117 -8.06 -11.03 16.47
N ARG A 118 -7.49 -9.86 16.78
CA ARG A 118 -8.00 -8.57 16.28
C ARG A 118 -7.70 -8.41 14.80
N GLY A 119 -6.52 -8.85 14.36
CA GLY A 119 -6.13 -8.96 12.95
C GLY A 119 -7.11 -9.82 12.16
N LEU A 120 -7.45 -11.01 12.66
CA LEU A 120 -8.45 -11.89 12.05
C LEU A 120 -9.82 -11.20 11.88
N GLN A 121 -10.30 -10.48 12.90
CA GLN A 121 -11.55 -9.71 12.80
C GLN A 121 -11.45 -8.58 11.76
N ARG A 122 -10.31 -7.90 11.71
CA ARG A 122 -10.07 -6.80 10.79
C ARG A 122 -10.09 -7.25 9.33
N ILE A 123 -9.52 -8.41 9.01
CA ILE A 123 -9.54 -8.96 7.64
C ILE A 123 -10.98 -9.14 7.15
N ILE A 124 -11.89 -9.67 7.99
CA ILE A 124 -13.31 -9.82 7.64
C ILE A 124 -13.96 -8.48 7.29
N SER A 125 -13.58 -7.40 7.99
CA SER A 125 -14.10 -6.04 7.73
C SER A 125 -13.53 -5.42 6.45
N LEU A 126 -12.33 -5.82 6.03
CA LEU A 126 -11.64 -5.30 4.85
C LEU A 126 -12.05 -6.04 3.56
N CYS A 127 -12.48 -7.30 3.66
CA CYS A 127 -12.94 -8.10 2.51
C CYS A 127 -14.38 -7.74 2.11
N ARG A 128 -14.54 -7.13 0.93
CA ARG A 128 -15.84 -6.71 0.38
C ARG A 128 -16.47 -7.72 -0.59
N GLU A 129 -15.72 -8.68 -1.13
CA GLU A 129 -16.24 -9.65 -2.13
C GLU A 129 -16.91 -10.88 -1.49
N SER A 130 -17.98 -11.40 -2.10
CA SER A 130 -18.89 -12.39 -1.50
C SER A 130 -18.29 -13.79 -1.34
N ASP A 131 -17.63 -14.31 -2.37
CA ASP A 131 -17.31 -15.74 -2.46
C ASP A 131 -16.07 -16.11 -1.63
N ASP A 132 -15.09 -15.23 -1.59
CA ASP A 132 -13.91 -15.38 -0.74
C ASP A 132 -14.20 -15.01 0.71
N ARG A 133 -15.16 -14.13 0.97
CA ARG A 133 -15.58 -13.78 2.32
C ARG A 133 -16.21 -14.96 3.04
N GLU A 134 -17.05 -15.77 2.39
CA GLU A 134 -17.63 -16.94 3.05
C GLU A 134 -16.56 -17.98 3.44
N LYS A 135 -15.62 -18.27 2.52
CA LYS A 135 -14.47 -19.16 2.79
C LYS A 135 -13.61 -18.62 3.93
N LEU A 136 -13.30 -17.33 3.89
CA LEU A 136 -12.51 -16.64 4.91
C LEU A 136 -13.20 -16.68 6.27
N VAL A 137 -14.51 -16.41 6.34
CA VAL A 137 -15.28 -16.48 7.59
C VAL A 137 -15.27 -17.89 8.18
N LYS A 138 -15.46 -18.92 7.35
CA LYS A 138 -15.38 -20.33 7.79
C LYS A 138 -13.98 -20.68 8.31
N TYR A 139 -12.95 -20.26 7.58
CA TYR A 139 -11.55 -20.47 7.97
C TYR A 139 -11.21 -19.78 9.30
N ILE A 140 -11.55 -18.50 9.46
CA ILE A 140 -11.31 -17.74 10.69
C ILE A 140 -12.10 -18.33 11.87
N SER A 141 -13.34 -18.78 11.65
CA SER A 141 -14.14 -19.43 12.69
C SER A 141 -13.49 -20.74 13.16
N THR A 142 -12.97 -21.53 12.22
CA THR A 142 -12.24 -22.78 12.51
C THR A 142 -10.97 -22.52 13.33
N ILE A 143 -10.21 -21.50 12.94
CA ILE A 143 -9.01 -21.05 13.65
C ILE A 143 -9.35 -20.64 15.09
N LYS A 144 -10.39 -19.82 15.28
CA LYS A 144 -10.80 -19.36 16.62
C LYS A 144 -11.16 -20.51 17.55
N LEU A 145 -11.86 -21.52 17.04
CA LEU A 145 -12.19 -22.72 17.81
C LEU A 145 -10.91 -23.48 18.22
N LYS A 146 -9.93 -23.61 17.32
CA LYS A 146 -8.64 -24.26 17.64
C LYS A 146 -7.87 -23.49 18.72
N LEU A 147 -7.79 -22.16 18.60
CA LEU A 147 -7.13 -21.30 19.59
C LEU A 147 -7.81 -21.35 20.96
N ALA A 148 -9.15 -21.45 21.01
CA ALA A 148 -9.90 -21.58 22.26
C ALA A 148 -9.81 -22.99 22.90
N SER A 149 -9.37 -23.99 22.13
CA SER A 149 -9.27 -25.39 22.58
C SER A 149 -7.85 -25.80 22.99
N THR A 150 -6.89 -24.88 22.93
CA THR A 150 -5.50 -25.14 23.33
C THR A 150 -5.35 -24.76 24.82
N PRO A 151 -5.03 -25.71 25.72
CA PRO A 151 -4.99 -25.51 27.16
C PRO A 151 -3.85 -24.61 27.63
#